data_AF-J6HCP1-F1
#
_entry.id   AF-J6HCP1-F1
#
_cell.length_a   1.000
_cell.length_b   1.000
_cell.length_c   1.000
_cell.angle_alpha   90.00
_cell.angle_beta   90.00
_cell.angle_gamma   90.00
#
_symmetry.space_group_name_H-M   'P 1'
#
loop_
_entity.id
_entity.type
_entity.pdbx_description
1 polymer ?
#
loop_
_entity_poly.entity_id
_entity_poly.type
_entity_poly.pdbx_seq_one_letter_code
_entity_poly.pdbx_strand_id
1 'polypeptide(L)'
;MEKEIRQSITNYKMPRYISEILCNNYATAFLRMSIICEKDTYIFSYDKRNMKRLIFRELSDMDKLQLIVTLIMINEQNCQMLIGAERYLIEPELMYSANNRTKYGQVGLLFYPDTTMTPFNVKLIRLIDKIVPQNKKKAVNCFELIKAELSKNDLYRARSICEKYISRAMSEKIG
;
A
#
# COMPACT_ATOMS: atom_id res chain seq x y z
N MET A 1 -14.46 19.72 7.10
CA MET A 1 -13.78 18.56 6.45
C MET A 1 -13.83 17.41 7.44
N GLU A 2 -14.51 16.31 7.14
CA GLU A 2 -14.53 15.12 8.02
C GLU A 2 -13.08 14.72 8.31
N LYS A 3 -12.67 14.74 9.58
CA LYS A 3 -11.30 14.44 9.99
C LYS A 3 -11.07 12.95 10.26
N GLU A 4 -12.14 12.20 10.45
CA GLU A 4 -12.12 10.86 11.01
C GLU A 4 -12.81 9.89 10.07
N ILE A 5 -12.18 8.73 9.83
CA ILE A 5 -12.80 7.60 9.14
C ILE A 5 -13.13 6.57 10.20
N ARG A 6 -14.34 6.03 10.21
CA ARG A 6 -14.73 4.95 11.12
C ARG A 6 -15.11 3.71 10.35
N GLN A 7 -14.69 2.57 10.87
CA GLN A 7 -14.98 1.28 10.28
C GLN A 7 -15.20 0.24 11.38
N SER A 8 -16.23 -0.58 11.22
CA SER A 8 -16.53 -1.67 12.16
C SER A 8 -16.36 -3.02 11.45
N ILE A 9 -15.79 -4.00 12.16
CA ILE A 9 -15.58 -5.36 11.66
C ILE A 9 -16.02 -6.33 12.74
N THR A 10 -17.08 -7.08 12.44
CA THR A 10 -17.61 -8.16 13.27
C THR A 10 -16.93 -9.49 12.95
N ASN A 11 -16.86 -10.39 13.93
CA ASN A 11 -16.34 -11.77 13.77
C ASN A 11 -14.87 -11.87 13.35
N TYR A 12 -14.10 -10.79 13.45
CA TYR A 12 -12.66 -10.80 13.25
C TYR A 12 -11.97 -10.93 14.60
N LYS A 13 -11.05 -11.90 14.75
CA LYS A 13 -10.22 -12.02 15.97
C LYS A 13 -8.83 -11.45 15.70
N MET A 14 -8.65 -10.19 16.04
CA MET A 14 -7.33 -9.55 15.96
C MET A 14 -6.41 -10.02 17.10
N PRO A 15 -5.17 -10.45 16.82
CA PRO A 15 -4.20 -10.68 17.89
C PRO A 15 -3.94 -9.39 18.69
N ARG A 16 -3.86 -9.49 20.02
CA ARG A 16 -3.68 -8.32 20.91
C ARG A 16 -2.46 -7.47 20.54
N TYR A 17 -1.34 -8.12 20.24
CA TYR A 17 -0.10 -7.43 19.87
C TYR A 17 -0.26 -6.56 18.61
N ILE A 18 -1.09 -6.97 17.62
CA ILE A 18 -1.37 -6.15 16.43
C ILE A 18 -2.09 -4.86 16.82
N SER A 19 -3.08 -4.96 17.73
CA SER A 19 -3.79 -3.79 18.25
C SER A 19 -2.81 -2.80 18.89
N GLU A 20 -1.87 -3.29 19.69
CA GLU A 20 -0.88 -2.48 20.37
C GLU A 20 0.09 -1.82 19.39
N ILE A 21 0.58 -2.55 18.38
CA ILE A 21 1.49 -2.01 17.36
C ILE A 21 0.79 -0.90 16.55
N LEU A 22 -0.45 -1.13 16.13
CA LEU A 22 -1.24 -0.20 15.32
C LEU A 22 -1.65 1.06 16.11
N CYS A 23 -2.02 0.93 17.38
CA CYS A 23 -2.47 2.07 18.20
C CYS A 23 -1.33 2.94 18.76
N ASN A 24 -0.13 2.35 18.95
CA ASN A 24 1.01 3.06 19.56
C ASN A 24 2.00 3.66 18.54
N ASN A 25 1.60 3.80 17.27
CA ASN A 25 2.41 4.39 16.18
C ASN A 25 3.75 3.68 15.89
N TYR A 26 3.90 2.40 16.27
CA TYR A 26 5.10 1.63 15.92
C TYR A 26 5.19 1.37 14.41
N ALA A 27 4.04 1.12 13.77
CA ALA A 27 3.95 0.93 12.32
C ALA A 27 3.53 2.25 11.63
N THR A 28 4.51 3.11 11.35
CA THR A 28 4.30 4.49 10.86
C THR A 28 3.71 4.58 9.45
N ALA A 29 3.71 3.48 8.70
CA ALA A 29 3.12 3.41 7.37
C ALA A 29 1.58 3.36 7.40
N PHE A 30 0.98 2.97 8.53
CA PHE A 30 -0.47 3.03 8.69
C PHE A 30 -0.93 4.42 9.14
N LEU A 31 -2.16 4.78 8.77
CA LEU A 31 -2.84 5.93 9.35
C LEU A 31 -2.92 5.73 10.87
N ARG A 32 -2.68 6.82 11.62
CA ARG A 32 -2.87 6.78 13.07
C ARG A 32 -4.30 6.35 13.36
N MET A 33 -4.47 5.42 14.29
CA MET A 33 -5.77 4.88 14.61
C MET A 33 -5.95 4.62 16.09
N SER A 34 -7.21 4.54 16.50
CA SER A 34 -7.64 3.93 17.76
C SER A 34 -8.56 2.77 17.46
N ILE A 35 -8.41 1.68 18.21
CA ILE A 35 -9.21 0.47 18.03
C ILE A 35 -9.95 0.20 19.34
N ILE A 36 -11.27 0.07 19.26
CA ILE A 36 -12.13 -0.32 20.37
C ILE A 36 -12.67 -1.72 20.06
N CYS A 37 -12.61 -2.62 21.03
CA CYS A 37 -13.21 -3.95 20.92
C CYS A 37 -14.45 -4.00 21.82
N GLU A 38 -15.63 -4.12 21.21
CA GLU A 38 -16.90 -4.31 21.91
C GLU A 38 -17.47 -5.69 21.54
N LYS A 39 -17.47 -6.61 22.51
CA LYS A 39 -17.88 -8.02 22.30
C LYS A 39 -17.05 -8.65 21.16
N ASP A 40 -17.69 -8.95 20.03
CA ASP A 40 -17.09 -9.54 18.84
C ASP A 40 -16.90 -8.55 17.69
N THR A 41 -16.96 -7.24 17.99
CA THR A 41 -16.82 -6.16 17.00
C THR A 41 -15.61 -5.31 17.30
N TYR A 42 -14.72 -5.16 16.32
CA TYR A 42 -13.64 -4.18 16.35
C TYR A 42 -14.08 -2.92 15.61
N ILE A 43 -14.00 -1.79 16.30
CA ILE A 43 -14.29 -0.45 15.77
C ILE A 43 -12.96 0.28 15.61
N PHE A 44 -12.59 0.56 14.37
CA PHE A 44 -11.39 1.29 14.00
C PHE A 44 -11.76 2.75 13.70
N SER A 45 -11.04 3.68 14.31
CA SER A 45 -11.16 5.11 14.02
C SER A 45 -9.79 5.63 13.56
N TYR A 46 -9.73 6.26 12.39
CA TYR A 46 -8.49 6.70 11.75
C TYR A 46 -8.39 8.22 11.71
N ASP A 47 -7.23 8.75 12.11
CA ASP A 47 -6.82 10.13 11.90
C ASP A 47 -6.01 10.23 10.59
N LYS A 48 -6.67 10.75 9.55
CA LYS A 48 -6.04 10.97 8.24
C LYS A 48 -5.21 12.26 8.17
N ARG A 49 -5.19 13.09 9.22
CA ARG A 49 -4.51 14.40 9.26
C ARG A 49 -4.81 15.24 8.01
N ASN A 50 -3.79 15.62 7.25
CA ASN A 50 -3.89 16.37 6.00
C ASN A 50 -3.92 15.46 4.75
N MET A 51 -3.91 14.14 4.91
CA MET A 51 -3.95 13.21 3.79
C MET A 51 -5.38 13.05 3.25
N LYS A 52 -5.47 12.81 1.94
CA LYS A 52 -6.70 12.44 1.24
C LYS A 52 -6.49 11.07 0.59
N ARG A 53 -7.59 10.40 0.24
CA ARG A 53 -7.50 9.13 -0.50
C ARG A 53 -6.70 9.37 -1.78
N LEU A 54 -5.78 8.45 -2.07
CA LEU A 54 -4.95 8.49 -3.27
C LEU A 54 -5.84 8.36 -4.52
N ILE A 55 -5.71 9.28 -5.47
CA ILE A 55 -6.47 9.27 -6.71
C ILE A 55 -5.62 8.59 -7.78
N PHE A 56 -5.64 7.26 -7.80
CA PHE A 56 -4.76 6.45 -8.65
C PHE A 56 -4.93 6.71 -10.16
N ARG A 57 -6.11 7.18 -10.58
CA ARG A 57 -6.41 7.51 -11.98
C ARG A 57 -5.66 8.75 -12.48
N GLU A 58 -5.29 9.65 -11.56
CA GLU A 58 -4.53 10.87 -11.86
C GLU A 58 -3.01 10.65 -11.79
N LEU A 59 -2.56 9.48 -11.35
CA LEU A 59 -1.15 9.15 -11.27
C LEU A 59 -0.57 8.94 -12.67
N SER A 60 0.58 9.55 -12.93
CA SER A 60 1.39 9.21 -14.10
C SER A 60 1.94 7.79 -13.97
N ASP A 61 2.41 7.20 -15.08
CA ASP A 61 3.07 5.88 -15.02
C ASP A 61 4.29 5.90 -14.07
N MET A 62 4.98 7.04 -13.98
CA MET A 62 6.08 7.27 -13.04
C MET A 62 5.62 7.26 -11.59
N ASP A 63 4.52 7.93 -11.27
CA ASP A 63 3.97 7.94 -9.91
C ASP A 63 3.47 6.56 -9.49
N LYS A 64 2.96 5.76 -10.44
CA LYS A 64 2.57 4.36 -10.22
C LYS A 64 3.77 3.46 -9.95
N LEU A 65 4.86 3.61 -10.71
CA LEU A 65 6.12 2.91 -10.42
C LEU A 65 6.64 3.28 -9.04
N GLN A 66 6.60 4.57 -8.70
CA GLN A 66 7.02 5.05 -7.39
C GLN A 66 6.12 4.50 -6.26
N LEU A 67 4.82 4.38 -6.50
CA LEU A 67 3.89 3.75 -5.56
C LEU A 67 4.24 2.28 -5.31
N ILE A 68 4.57 1.52 -6.34
CA ILE A 68 4.98 0.11 -6.22
C ILE A 68 6.23 0.00 -5.33
N VAL A 69 7.26 0.82 -5.57
CA VAL A 69 8.47 0.88 -4.73
C VAL A 69 8.11 1.20 -3.28
N THR A 70 7.28 2.23 -3.07
CA THR A 70 6.85 2.64 -1.74
C THR A 70 6.13 1.53 -0.99
N LEU A 71 5.26 0.77 -1.66
CA LEU A 71 4.54 -0.34 -1.04
C LEU A 71 5.48 -1.51 -0.67
N ILE A 72 6.49 -1.81 -1.50
CA ILE A 72 7.51 -2.80 -1.16
C ILE A 72 8.28 -2.37 0.10
N MET A 73 8.69 -1.10 0.19
CA MET A 73 9.36 -0.57 1.38
C MET A 73 8.48 -0.58 2.62
N ILE A 74 7.18 -0.23 2.49
CA ILE A 74 6.22 -0.32 3.59
C ILE A 74 6.08 -1.76 4.08
N ASN A 75 6.03 -2.73 3.16
CA ASN A 75 5.96 -4.14 3.51
C ASN A 75 7.21 -4.60 4.29
N GLU A 76 8.40 -4.24 3.81
CA GLU A 76 9.67 -4.50 4.51
C GLU A 76 9.63 -3.95 5.95
N GLN A 77 9.19 -2.69 6.12
CA GLN A 77 9.08 -2.06 7.43
C GLN A 77 8.04 -2.75 8.33
N ASN A 78 6.86 -3.03 7.81
CA ASN A 78 5.77 -3.66 8.58
C ASN A 78 6.17 -5.05 9.08
N CYS A 79 6.87 -5.84 8.25
CA CYS A 79 7.41 -7.13 8.66
C CYS A 79 8.39 -7.02 9.85
N GLN A 80 9.24 -5.98 9.88
CA GLN A 80 10.13 -5.70 11.02
C GLN A 80 9.34 -5.36 12.29
N MET A 81 8.14 -4.80 12.14
CA MET A 81 7.23 -4.45 13.23
C MET A 81 6.22 -5.58 13.55
N LEU A 82 6.47 -6.82 13.10
CA LEU A 82 5.59 -7.98 13.33
C LEU A 82 4.19 -7.87 12.73
N ILE A 83 3.97 -6.94 11.77
CA ILE A 83 2.75 -6.88 10.97
C ILE A 83 3.03 -7.51 9.62
N GLY A 84 2.78 -8.82 9.52
CA GLY A 84 2.89 -9.55 8.26
C GLY A 84 1.91 -9.03 7.21
N ALA A 85 2.35 -9.03 5.95
CA ALA A 85 1.58 -8.55 4.81
C ALA A 85 0.24 -9.27 4.65
N GLU A 86 0.17 -10.54 5.04
CA GLU A 86 -1.02 -11.38 5.01
C GLU A 86 -2.13 -10.87 5.94
N ARG A 87 -1.82 -9.96 6.87
CA ARG A 87 -2.77 -9.43 7.85
C ARG A 87 -3.59 -8.25 7.37
N TYR A 88 -3.18 -7.56 6.30
CA TYR A 88 -3.85 -6.35 5.83
C TYR A 88 -4.04 -6.31 4.31
N LEU A 89 -5.11 -5.68 3.86
CA LEU A 89 -5.37 -5.45 2.44
C LEU A 89 -4.52 -4.31 1.88
N ILE A 90 -4.19 -4.43 0.59
CA ILE A 90 -3.52 -3.38 -0.18
C ILE A 90 -4.40 -3.11 -1.37
N GLU A 91 -5.16 -2.02 -1.27
CA GLU A 91 -6.15 -1.62 -2.27
C GLU A 91 -6.10 -0.10 -2.45
N PRO A 92 -6.38 0.44 -3.66
CA PRO A 92 -6.33 1.88 -3.89
C PRO A 92 -7.20 2.69 -2.93
N GLU A 93 -8.37 2.15 -2.55
CA GLU A 93 -9.33 2.79 -1.66
C GLU A 93 -8.82 2.92 -0.22
N LEU A 94 -7.82 2.11 0.14
CA LEU A 94 -7.19 2.06 1.46
C LEU A 94 -5.89 2.87 1.52
N MET A 95 -5.52 3.57 0.44
CA MET A 95 -4.30 4.39 0.38
C MET A 95 -4.62 5.86 0.50
N TYR A 96 -3.86 6.56 1.33
CA TYR A 96 -3.98 7.99 1.58
C TYR A 96 -2.65 8.67 1.34
N SER A 97 -2.66 9.89 0.82
CA SER A 97 -1.45 10.69 0.65
C SER A 97 -1.73 12.18 0.77
N ALA A 98 -0.69 12.94 1.08
CA ALA A 98 -0.72 14.40 0.95
C ALA A 98 -0.41 14.79 -0.51
N ASN A 99 -1.29 15.56 -1.13
CA ASN A 99 -1.13 16.08 -2.51
C ASN A 99 -0.90 14.99 -3.58
N ASN A 100 -1.58 13.84 -3.44
CA ASN A 100 -1.50 12.70 -4.37
C ASN A 100 -0.07 12.16 -4.62
N ARG A 101 0.86 12.40 -3.67
CA ARG A 101 2.26 11.97 -3.79
C ARG A 101 2.42 10.49 -3.42
N THR A 102 3.34 9.81 -4.09
CA THR A 102 3.51 8.35 -3.96
C THR A 102 4.83 7.91 -3.35
N LYS A 103 5.68 8.84 -2.90
CA LYS A 103 6.97 8.50 -2.25
C LYS A 103 6.76 7.95 -0.83
N TYR A 104 7.74 7.17 -0.38
CA TYR A 104 7.78 6.67 0.99
C TYR A 104 7.70 7.82 2.02
N GLY A 105 6.96 7.60 3.11
CA GLY A 105 6.63 8.62 4.11
C GLY A 105 5.54 9.62 3.70
N GLN A 106 5.10 9.61 2.43
CA GLN A 106 4.00 10.45 1.94
C GLN A 106 2.71 9.65 1.68
N VAL A 107 2.79 8.32 1.71
CA VAL A 107 1.67 7.39 1.60
C VAL A 107 1.38 6.79 2.98
N GLY A 108 0.13 6.88 3.40
CA GLY A 108 -0.40 6.22 4.59
C GLY A 108 -1.42 5.14 4.19
N LEU A 109 -1.35 3.98 4.82
CA LEU A 109 -2.29 2.87 4.62
C LEU A 109 -3.39 2.91 5.68
N LEU A 110 -4.65 2.78 5.26
CA LEU A 110 -5.73 2.46 6.17
C LEU A 110 -5.68 0.95 6.41
N PHE A 111 -5.44 0.53 7.64
CA PHE A 111 -5.39 -0.89 8.00
C PHE A 111 -6.77 -1.52 7.82
N TYR A 112 -6.90 -2.45 6.87
CA TYR A 112 -8.10 -3.27 6.74
C TYR A 112 -7.66 -4.73 6.82
N PRO A 113 -8.17 -5.54 7.76
CA PRO A 113 -7.70 -6.90 7.95
C PRO A 113 -7.99 -7.77 6.74
N ASP A 114 -6.98 -8.50 6.29
CA ASP A 114 -7.13 -9.51 5.25
C ASP A 114 -7.43 -10.87 5.88
N THR A 115 -8.69 -11.30 5.78
CA THR A 115 -9.16 -12.60 6.29
C THR A 115 -8.76 -13.77 5.40
N THR A 116 -8.32 -13.50 4.17
CA THR A 116 -7.89 -14.53 3.21
C THR A 116 -6.40 -14.87 3.34
N MET A 117 -5.65 -14.10 4.14
CA MET A 117 -4.21 -14.26 4.32
C MET A 117 -3.45 -14.23 2.98
N THR A 118 -3.83 -13.34 2.06
CA THR A 118 -3.22 -13.28 0.73
C THR A 118 -1.77 -12.79 0.84
N PRO A 119 -0.79 -13.44 0.19
CA PRO A 119 0.61 -12.98 0.16
C PRO A 119 0.79 -11.59 -0.46
N PHE A 120 1.83 -10.87 -0.03
CA PHE A 120 2.12 -9.50 -0.49
C PHE A 120 2.28 -9.39 -2.02
N ASN A 121 3.05 -10.30 -2.62
CA ASN A 121 3.32 -10.30 -4.06
C ASN A 121 2.01 -10.44 -4.87
N VAL A 122 1.09 -11.29 -4.42
CA VAL A 122 -0.23 -11.46 -5.05
C VAL A 122 -1.08 -10.19 -4.92
N LYS A 123 -1.07 -9.54 -3.75
CA LYS A 123 -1.75 -8.24 -3.55
C LYS A 123 -1.20 -7.18 -4.47
N LEU A 124 0.12 -7.11 -4.61
CA LEU A 124 0.79 -6.10 -5.42
C LEU A 124 0.53 -6.33 -6.92
N ILE A 125 0.48 -7.59 -7.40
CA ILE A 125 0.05 -7.93 -8.77
C ILE A 125 -1.38 -7.42 -9.01
N ARG A 126 -2.32 -7.77 -8.12
CA ARG A 126 -3.73 -7.33 -8.23
C ARG A 126 -3.87 -5.81 -8.23
N LEU A 127 -3.07 -5.11 -7.43
CA LEU A 127 -3.03 -3.65 -7.41
C LEU A 127 -2.54 -3.11 -8.77
N ILE A 128 -1.45 -3.65 -9.31
CA ILE A 128 -0.90 -3.24 -10.61
C ILE A 128 -1.98 -3.37 -11.69
N ASP A 129 -2.70 -4.50 -11.72
CA ASP A 129 -3.78 -4.73 -12.69
C ASP A 129 -4.94 -3.73 -12.54
N LYS A 130 -5.18 -3.19 -11.34
CA LYS A 130 -6.20 -2.16 -11.08
C LYS A 130 -5.75 -0.76 -11.47
N ILE A 131 -4.49 -0.41 -11.24
CA ILE A 131 -4.00 0.98 -11.42
C ILE A 131 -3.39 1.22 -12.81
N VAL A 132 -3.01 0.16 -13.54
CA VAL A 132 -2.42 0.25 -14.88
C VAL A 132 -3.51 -0.03 -15.94
N PRO A 133 -3.73 0.87 -16.91
CA PRO A 133 -4.72 0.65 -17.96
C PRO A 133 -4.35 -0.54 -18.86
N GLN A 134 -5.32 -1.41 -19.17
CA GLN A 134 -5.13 -2.62 -19.99
C GLN A 134 -4.85 -2.32 -21.49
N ASN A 135 -5.04 -1.09 -21.97
CA ASN A 135 -5.14 -0.78 -23.40
C ASN A 135 -3.85 -0.28 -24.10
N LYS A 136 -2.66 -0.36 -23.48
CA LYS A 136 -1.41 0.04 -24.18
C LYS A 136 -0.84 -1.12 -25.00
N LYS A 137 -1.30 -1.29 -26.24
CA LYS A 137 -0.82 -2.27 -27.25
C LYS A 137 0.65 -2.10 -27.71
N LYS A 138 1.51 -1.33 -27.05
CA LYS A 138 2.88 -1.08 -27.52
C LYS A 138 3.91 -1.17 -26.39
N ALA A 139 4.94 -1.95 -26.69
CA ALA A 139 6.12 -2.29 -25.88
C ALA A 139 5.80 -3.13 -24.64
N VAL A 140 6.71 -4.06 -24.32
CA VAL A 140 6.74 -4.75 -23.03
C VAL A 140 6.66 -3.68 -21.95
N ASN A 141 5.48 -3.56 -21.35
CA ASN A 141 5.20 -2.57 -20.35
C ASN A 141 6.03 -2.95 -19.12
N CYS A 142 6.83 -2.03 -18.57
CA CYS A 142 7.65 -2.29 -17.38
C CYS A 142 6.84 -2.96 -16.25
N PHE A 143 5.55 -2.65 -16.14
CA PHE A 143 4.61 -3.29 -15.22
C PHE A 143 4.44 -4.80 -15.43
N GLU A 144 4.49 -5.32 -16.66
CA GLU A 144 4.46 -6.77 -16.93
C GLU A 144 5.75 -7.46 -16.47
N LEU A 145 6.92 -6.81 -16.66
CA LEU A 145 8.19 -7.32 -16.14
C LEU A 145 8.18 -7.35 -14.60
N ILE A 146 7.64 -6.30 -13.98
CA ILE A 146 7.47 -6.24 -12.53
C ILE A 146 6.56 -7.37 -12.06
N LYS A 147 5.38 -7.56 -12.68
CA LYS A 147 4.47 -8.66 -12.35
C LYS A 147 5.12 -10.03 -12.53
N ALA A 148 5.94 -10.22 -13.56
CA ALA A 148 6.65 -11.47 -13.80
C ALA A 148 7.61 -11.83 -12.64
N GLU A 149 8.31 -10.85 -12.08
CA GLU A 149 9.17 -11.07 -10.90
C GLU A 149 8.36 -11.26 -9.61
N LEU A 150 7.27 -10.51 -9.45
CA LEU A 150 6.34 -10.71 -8.31
C LEU A 150 5.71 -12.11 -8.32
N SER A 151 5.40 -12.68 -9.48
CA SER A 151 4.87 -14.05 -9.59
C SER A 151 5.88 -15.12 -9.14
N LYS A 152 7.18 -14.81 -9.20
CA LYS A 152 8.26 -15.64 -8.65
C LYS A 152 8.55 -15.34 -7.17
N ASN A 153 7.77 -14.42 -6.57
CA ASN A 153 7.99 -13.88 -5.24
C ASN A 153 9.34 -13.14 -5.06
N ASP A 154 9.90 -12.59 -6.14
CA ASP A 154 11.15 -11.82 -6.11
C ASP A 154 10.87 -10.31 -5.97
N LEU A 155 10.60 -9.87 -4.74
CA LEU A 155 10.31 -8.47 -4.42
C LEU A 155 11.51 -7.55 -4.69
N TYR A 156 12.73 -8.05 -4.47
CA TYR A 156 13.95 -7.28 -4.70
C TYR A 156 14.12 -6.96 -6.18
N ARG A 157 13.94 -7.96 -7.05
CA ARG A 157 14.04 -7.76 -8.50
C ARG A 157 12.91 -6.89 -9.04
N ALA A 158 11.68 -7.09 -8.55
CA ALA A 158 10.54 -6.24 -8.89
C ALA A 158 10.81 -4.76 -8.54
N ARG A 159 11.33 -4.48 -7.34
CA ARG A 159 11.73 -3.13 -6.91
C ARG A 159 12.85 -2.56 -7.78
N SER A 160 13.90 -3.33 -8.04
CA SER A 160 15.03 -2.92 -8.86
C SER A 160 14.61 -2.51 -10.28
N ILE A 161 13.66 -3.24 -10.88
CA ILE A 161 13.08 -2.86 -12.17
C ILE A 161 12.39 -1.49 -12.06
N CYS A 162 11.53 -1.28 -11.06
CA CYS A 162 10.85 0.01 -10.86
C CYS A 162 11.86 1.16 -10.75
N GLU A 163 12.87 1.02 -9.89
CA GLU A 163 13.89 2.04 -9.64
C GLU A 163 14.72 2.36 -10.91
N LYS A 164 15.03 1.34 -11.72
CA LYS A 164 15.72 1.52 -13.01
C LYS A 164 14.90 2.35 -13.98
N TYR A 165 13.61 2.06 -14.13
CA TYR A 165 12.72 2.83 -15.01
C TYR A 165 12.51 4.26 -14.50
N ILE A 166 12.38 4.44 -13.18
CA ILE A 166 12.27 5.76 -12.57
C ILE A 166 13.53 6.59 -12.86
N SER A 167 14.70 6.03 -12.62
CA SER A 167 15.99 6.71 -12.82
C SER A 167 16.19 7.13 -14.26
N ARG A 168 15.87 6.25 -15.22
CA ARG A 168 15.97 6.54 -16.65
C ARG A 168 15.09 7.73 -17.07
N ALA A 169 13.83 7.73 -16.66
CA ALA A 169 12.90 8.81 -17.00
C ALA A 169 13.26 10.15 -16.35
N MET A 170 13.95 10.12 -15.20
CA MET A 170 14.50 11.33 -14.59
C MET A 170 15.70 11.88 -15.37
N SER A 171 16.61 11.02 -15.83
CA SER A 171 17.74 11.43 -16.67
C SER A 171 17.30 12.02 -18.01
N GLU A 172 16.28 11.44 -18.65
CA GLU A 172 15.71 11.90 -19.92
C GLU A 172 14.97 13.26 -19.81
N LYS A 173 14.64 13.72 -18.59
CA LYS A 173 14.05 15.05 -18.35
C LYS A 173 15.08 16.16 -18.15
N ILE A 174 16.33 15.79 -17.85
CA ILE A 174 17.42 16.72 -17.52
C ILE A 174 18.31 16.99 -18.75
N GLY A 175 18.33 16.08 -19.74
CA GLY A 175 18.98 16.27 -21.03
C GLY A 175 18.05 16.89 -22.06
#